data_AF-A0AAD7J074-F1
#
_entry.id   AF-A0AAD7J074-F1
#
_cell.length_a   1.000
_cell.length_b   1.000
_cell.length_c   1.000
_cell.angle_alpha   90.00
_cell.angle_beta   90.00
_cell.angle_gamma   90.00
#
_symmetry.space_group_name_H-M   'P 1'
#
loop_
_entity.id
_entity.type
_entity.pdbx_description
1 polymer ?
#
loop_
_entity_poly.entity_id
_entity_poly.type
_entity_poly.pdbx_seq_one_letter_code
_entity_poly.pdbx_strand_id
1 'polypeptide(L)'
;TSLDDEISRLQDRLKLLEEQRASVSTYRAQNVVILSPLRRMPPEVLGQIFLWTLTSDVARNWCNFSTKDSPWVLTQISSHWRSISILIPSLWSRINLDYGR
;
A
#
# COMPACT_ATOMS: atom_id res chain seq x y z
N THR A 1 -43.29 -4.39 21.76
CA THR A 1 -42.93 -5.51 20.86
C THR A 1 -42.27 -4.98 19.60
N SER A 2 -42.96 -4.32 18.66
CA SER A 2 -42.31 -3.84 17.41
C SER A 2 -41.15 -2.84 17.63
N LEU A 3 -41.21 -1.96 18.62
CA LEU A 3 -40.12 -1.02 18.91
C LEU A 3 -38.92 -1.70 19.59
N ASP A 4 -39.18 -2.68 20.45
CA ASP A 4 -38.13 -3.44 21.13
C ASP A 4 -37.35 -4.31 20.14
N ASP A 5 -38.05 -4.88 19.16
CA ASP A 5 -37.45 -5.67 18.07
C ASP A 5 -36.55 -4.79 17.17
N GLU A 6 -37.00 -3.57 16.86
CA GLU A 6 -36.21 -2.60 16.07
C GLU A 6 -34.97 -2.13 16.86
N ILE A 7 -35.11 -1.89 18.17
CA ILE A 7 -33.99 -1.56 19.07
C ILE A 7 -32.98 -2.70 19.08
N SER A 8 -33.43 -3.95 19.26
CA SER A 8 -32.56 -5.13 19.27
C SER A 8 -31.79 -5.27 17.95
N ARG A 9 -32.47 -5.10 16.82
CA ARG A 9 -31.85 -5.17 15.49
C ARG A 9 -30.77 -4.10 15.28
N LEU A 10 -31.03 -2.87 15.72
CA LEU A 10 -30.06 -1.78 15.60
C LEU A 10 -28.85 -1.97 16.52
N GLN A 11 -29.07 -2.52 17.73
CA GLN A 11 -27.99 -2.88 18.65
C GLN A 11 -27.09 -3.97 18.06
N ASP A 12 -27.66 -5.01 17.46
CA ASP A 12 -26.90 -6.06 16.79
C ASP A 12 -26.07 -5.49 15.62
N ARG A 13 -26.67 -4.58 14.85
CA ARG A 13 -25.96 -3.93 13.74
C ARG A 13 -24.83 -3.02 14.23
N LEU A 14 -25.04 -2.30 15.33
CA LEU A 14 -24.03 -1.45 15.94
C LEU A 14 -22.86 -2.28 16.44
N LYS A 15 -23.14 -3.40 17.13
CA LYS A 15 -22.11 -4.33 17.60
C LYS A 15 -21.27 -4.87 16.45
N LEU A 16 -21.90 -5.29 15.35
CA LEU A 16 -21.18 -5.76 14.16
C LEU A 16 -20.27 -4.66 13.58
N LEU A 17 -20.74 -3.42 13.50
CA LEU A 17 -19.95 -2.30 12.98
C LEU A 17 -18.79 -1.95 13.91
N GLU A 18 -18.96 -2.06 15.23
CA GLU A 18 -17.89 -1.88 16.21
C GLU A 18 -16.82 -2.95 16.09
N GLU A 19 -17.20 -4.21 15.91
CA GLU A 19 -16.28 -5.33 15.65
C GLU A 19 -15.49 -5.12 14.34
N GLN A 20 -16.18 -4.68 13.28
CA GLN A 20 -15.53 -4.31 12.00
C GLN A 20 -14.56 -3.14 12.18
N ARG A 21 -14.95 -2.11 12.94
CA ARG A 21 -14.09 -0.97 13.23
C ARG A 21 -12.85 -1.38 14.04
N ALA A 22 -13.01 -2.26 15.01
CA ALA A 22 -11.93 -2.77 15.84
C ALA A 22 -10.91 -3.58 15.00
N SER A 23 -11.38 -4.44 14.10
CA SER A 23 -10.50 -5.22 13.22
C SER A 23 -9.70 -4.33 12.27
N VAL A 24 -10.35 -3.35 11.63
CA VAL A 24 -9.68 -2.37 10.75
C VAL A 24 -8.70 -1.50 11.53
N SER A 25 -9.06 -1.06 12.74
CA SER A 25 -8.17 -0.26 13.59
C SER A 25 -6.92 -1.03 14.00
N THR A 26 -7.07 -2.31 14.34
CA THR A 26 -5.96 -3.20 14.72
C THR A 26 -5.00 -3.40 13.55
N TYR A 27 -5.54 -3.69 12.35
CA TYR A 27 -4.74 -3.79 11.14
C TYR A 27 -3.97 -2.50 10.85
N ARG A 28 -4.64 -1.33 10.98
CA ARG A 28 -3.99 -0.04 10.79
C ARG A 28 -2.87 0.20 11.80
N ALA A 29 -3.09 -0.13 13.08
CA ALA A 29 -2.09 0.05 14.13
C ALA A 29 -0.83 -0.79 13.86
N GLN A 30 -0.98 -2.06 13.47
CA GLN A 30 0.13 -2.94 13.10
C GLN A 30 0.94 -2.37 11.92
N ASN A 31 0.26 -1.86 10.89
CA ASN A 31 0.92 -1.24 9.74
C ASN A 31 1.62 0.09 10.10
N VAL A 32 1.04 0.92 10.98
CA VAL A 32 1.65 2.19 11.41
C VAL A 32 2.98 1.96 12.14
N VAL A 33 3.08 0.89 12.94
CA VAL A 33 4.32 0.53 13.66
C VAL A 33 5.44 0.23 12.68
N ILE A 34 5.20 -0.63 11.68
CA ILE A 34 6.20 -1.01 10.67
C ILE A 34 6.57 0.18 9.77
N LEU A 35 5.58 0.99 9.38
CA LEU A 35 5.78 2.13 8.50
C LEU A 35 6.35 3.36 9.23
N SER A 36 6.42 3.38 10.56
CA SER A 36 6.91 4.52 11.33
C SER A 36 8.41 4.78 11.09
N PRO A 37 9.31 3.79 11.21
CA PRO A 37 10.72 3.97 10.84
C PRO A 37 10.92 4.32 9.37
N LEU A 38 10.20 3.65 8.47
CA LEU A 38 10.32 3.86 7.01
C LEU A 38 9.88 5.27 6.56
N ARG A 39 8.97 5.91 7.28
CA ARG A 39 8.56 7.32 7.02
C ARG A 39 9.56 8.35 7.57
N ARG A 40 10.47 7.95 8.47
CA ARG A 40 11.48 8.82 9.07
C ARG A 40 12.85 8.68 8.42
N MET A 41 13.00 7.75 7.47
CA MET A 41 14.23 7.60 6.71
C MET A 41 14.45 8.80 5.78
N PRO A 42 15.71 9.20 5.57
CA PRO A 42 16.04 10.17 4.54
C PRO A 42 15.58 9.68 3.16
N PRO A 43 15.08 10.57 2.29
CA PRO A 43 14.59 10.20 0.97
C PRO A 43 15.67 9.55 0.10
N GLU A 44 16.94 9.88 0.30
CA GLU A 44 18.09 9.31 -0.43
C GLU A 44 18.29 7.83 -0.11
N VAL A 45 18.18 7.46 1.17
CA VAL A 45 18.29 6.07 1.61
C VAL A 45 17.12 5.25 1.08
N LEU A 46 15.91 5.80 1.17
CA LEU A 46 14.72 5.14 0.65
C LEU A 46 14.80 4.98 -0.88
N GLY A 47 15.29 5.99 -1.57
CA GLY A 47 15.52 5.94 -3.01
C GLY A 47 16.53 4.86 -3.41
N GLN A 48 17.61 4.70 -2.65
CA GLN A 48 18.58 3.63 -2.89
C GLN A 48 17.96 2.24 -2.71
N ILE A 49 17.11 2.06 -1.68
CA ILE A 49 16.35 0.81 -1.50
C ILE A 49 15.44 0.55 -2.70
N PHE A 50 14.74 1.58 -3.20
CA PHE A 50 13.88 1.44 -4.38
C PHE A 50 14.67 1.00 -5.61
N LEU A 51 15.89 1.50 -5.81
CA LEU A 51 16.72 1.06 -6.94
C LEU A 51 17.10 -0.41 -6.83
N TRP A 52 17.24 -0.94 -5.63
CA TRP A 52 17.54 -2.36 -5.42
C TRP A 52 16.35 -3.26 -5.74
N THR A 53 15.10 -2.76 -5.63
CA THR A 53 13.93 -3.56 -6.03
C THR A 53 13.91 -3.83 -7.54
N LEU A 54 14.54 -2.98 -8.35
CA LEU A 54 14.72 -3.19 -9.79
C LEU A 54 15.78 -4.26 -10.13
N THR A 55 16.69 -4.56 -9.20
CA THR A 55 17.81 -5.49 -9.42
C THR A 55 17.48 -6.95 -9.10
N SER A 56 16.30 -7.21 -8.52
CA SER A 56 15.80 -8.59 -8.38
C SER A 56 15.53 -9.20 -9.76
N ASP A 57 15.90 -10.46 -9.97
CA ASP A 57 15.93 -11.10 -11.31
C ASP A 57 14.58 -11.08 -12.06
N VAL A 58 13.47 -10.82 -11.38
CA VAL A 58 12.13 -10.61 -11.97
C VAL A 58 11.99 -9.24 -12.66
N ALA A 59 12.59 -8.18 -12.10
CA ALA A 59 12.58 -6.82 -12.65
C ALA A 59 13.71 -6.57 -13.68
N ARG A 60 14.66 -7.52 -13.76
CA ARG A 60 15.85 -7.40 -14.60
C ARG A 60 15.53 -7.41 -16.10
N ASN A 61 14.41 -8.03 -16.47
CA ASN A 61 14.01 -8.13 -17.87
C ASN A 61 13.17 -6.94 -18.32
N TRP A 62 12.10 -6.54 -17.62
CA TRP A 62 11.37 -5.30 -17.88
C TRP A 62 10.40 -4.96 -16.73
N CYS A 63 10.13 -3.67 -16.46
CA CYS A 63 9.01 -3.30 -15.59
C CYS A 63 7.70 -3.51 -16.36
N ASN A 64 7.01 -4.61 -16.09
CA ASN A 64 5.68 -4.86 -16.64
C ASN A 64 4.71 -3.76 -16.17
N PHE A 65 3.69 -3.46 -16.97
CA PHE A 65 2.64 -2.49 -16.62
C PHE A 65 1.67 -2.99 -15.52
N SER A 66 2.07 -4.01 -14.76
CA SER A 66 1.35 -4.50 -13.59
C SER A 66 1.58 -3.56 -12.42
N THR A 67 0.51 -3.06 -11.83
CA THR A 67 0.56 -2.20 -10.64
C THR A 67 1.10 -2.91 -9.39
N LYS A 68 1.23 -4.24 -9.45
CA LYS A 68 1.79 -5.08 -8.38
C LYS A 68 3.30 -5.24 -8.50
N ASP A 69 3.90 -4.87 -9.63
CA ASP A 69 5.32 -5.03 -9.88
C ASP A 69 6.09 -3.73 -9.58
N SER A 70 7.40 -3.86 -9.31
CA SER A 70 8.30 -2.71 -9.22
C SER A 70 8.43 -2.03 -10.59
N PRO A 71 8.47 -0.70 -10.67
CA PRO A 71 8.42 0.29 -9.59
C PRO A 71 7.01 0.69 -9.16
N TRP A 72 5.95 0.23 -9.86
CA TRP A 72 4.58 0.69 -9.65
C TRP A 72 4.07 0.47 -8.23
N VAL A 73 4.37 -0.68 -7.63
CA VAL A 73 3.96 -1.01 -6.26
C VAL A 73 4.47 0.00 -5.22
N LEU A 74 5.66 0.59 -5.43
CA LEU A 74 6.26 1.56 -4.52
C LEU A 74 5.41 2.84 -4.44
N THR A 75 4.75 3.20 -5.54
CA THR A 75 3.85 4.35 -5.58
C THR A 75 2.53 4.13 -4.85
N GLN A 76 2.20 2.90 -4.46
CA GLN A 76 0.91 2.57 -3.81
C GLN A 76 1.00 2.48 -2.29
N ILE A 77 2.21 2.49 -1.71
CA ILE A 77 2.42 2.27 -0.27
C ILE A 77 2.05 3.50 0.56
N SER A 78 2.52 4.69 0.17
CA SER A 78 2.19 5.95 0.85
C SER A 78 2.39 7.17 -0.05
N SER A 79 1.83 8.32 0.32
CA SER A 79 2.09 9.59 -0.37
C SER A 79 3.57 9.96 -0.36
N HIS A 80 4.28 9.69 0.73
CA HIS A 80 5.71 9.95 0.89
C HIS A 80 6.57 9.06 -0.03
N TRP A 81 6.24 7.77 -0.11
CA TRP A 81 6.95 6.85 -1.01
C TRP A 81 6.70 7.24 -2.46
N ARG A 82 5.45 7.55 -2.82
CA ARG A 82 5.10 8.04 -4.14
C ARG A 82 5.88 9.29 -4.53
N SER A 83 5.99 10.28 -3.65
CA SER A 83 6.74 11.51 -3.97
C SER A 83 8.22 11.20 -4.22
N ILE A 84 8.82 10.28 -3.46
CA ILE A 84 10.22 9.90 -3.66
C ILE A 84 10.39 9.08 -4.94
N SER A 85 9.54 8.08 -5.20
CA SER A 85 9.62 7.24 -6.40
C SER A 85 9.52 8.06 -7.69
N ILE A 86 8.64 9.06 -7.75
CA ILE A 86 8.48 9.94 -8.92
C ILE A 86 9.74 10.78 -9.17
N LEU A 87 10.45 11.18 -8.11
CA LEU A 87 11.66 12.00 -8.18
C LEU A 87 12.93 11.23 -8.56
N ILE A 88 12.84 9.90 -8.78
CA ILE A 88 13.99 9.06 -9.13
C ILE A 88 13.81 8.54 -10.56
N PRO A 89 14.34 9.23 -11.59
CA PRO A 89 14.13 8.87 -12.99
C PRO A 89 14.62 7.46 -13.35
N SER A 90 15.66 6.98 -12.69
CA SER A 90 16.22 5.64 -12.92
C SER A 90 15.24 4.51 -12.62
N LEU A 91 14.26 4.71 -11.71
CA LEU A 91 13.17 3.74 -11.47
C LEU A 91 12.29 3.54 -12.71
N TRP A 92 12.15 4.56 -13.54
CA TRP A 92 11.23 4.59 -14.67
C TRP A 92 11.93 4.40 -16.02
N SER A 93 13.23 4.08 -16.00
CA SER A 93 14.07 3.99 -17.19
C SER A 93 13.76 2.78 -18.09
N ARG A 94 13.05 1.76 -17.58
CA ARG A 94 12.78 0.49 -18.28
C ARG A 94 11.33 0.04 -18.11
N ILE A 95 10.41 0.67 -18.82
CA ILE A 95 8.98 0.33 -18.82
C ILE A 95 8.68 -0.53 -20.04
N ASN A 96 8.06 -1.69 -19.84
CA ASN A 96 7.52 -2.49 -20.94
C ASN A 96 5.99 -2.39 -20.94
N LEU A 97 5.48 -1.97 -22.09
CA LEU A 97 4.07 -1.95 -22.40
C LEU A 97 3.76 -3.25 -23.11
N ASP A 98 3.33 -4.26 -22.35
CA ASP A 98 2.78 -5.46 -22.94
C ASP A 98 1.40 -5.12 -23.51
N TYR A 99 1.35 -4.87 -24.82
CA TYR A 99 0.11 -4.78 -25.55
C TYR A 99 -0.37 -6.22 -25.75
N GLY A 100 -1.18 -6.70 -24.81
CA GLY A 100 -1.75 -8.05 -24.86
C GLY A 100 -2.29 -8.36 -26.26
N ARG A 101 -1.65 -9.33 -26.93
CA ARG A 101 -2.20 -10.01 -28.10
C ARG A 101 -3.08 -11.16 -27.66
#